data_AF-A0A974UH82-F1
#
_entry.id   AF-A0A974UH82-F1
#
_cell.length_a   1.000
_cell.length_b   1.000
_cell.length_c   1.000
_cell.angle_alpha   90.00
_cell.angle_beta   90.00
_cell.angle_gamma   90.00
#
_symmetry.space_group_name_H-M   'P 1'
#
loop_
_entity.id
_entity.type
_entity.pdbx_description
1 polymer ?
#
loop_
_entity_poly.entity_id
_entity_poly.type
_entity_poly.pdbx_seq_one_letter_code
_entity_poly.pdbx_strand_id
1 'polypeptide(L)'
;MRVTMVWPNCDKFNDSVISEHNDLFWVECPKEIAENKVFPYMKKRTIKETLRTVRTETCDCDLMKEHGNRVNCYYFLISRDLKIIKPMLWFYLSSHDVNGKHPLRKIEEVHLDSLKDLSSLNPVLI
;
A
#
# COMPACT_ATOMS: atom_id res chain seq x y z
N MET A 1 -0.71 10.69 -2.49
CA MET A 1 -0.52 9.22 -2.36
C MET A 1 -1.34 8.59 -3.46
N ARG A 2 -0.93 7.45 -4.01
CA ARG A 2 -1.61 6.83 -5.14
C ARG A 2 -2.18 5.47 -4.76
N VAL A 3 -3.40 5.17 -5.21
CA VAL A 3 -4.05 3.88 -5.04
C VAL A 3 -4.50 3.36 -6.40
N THR A 4 -4.08 2.15 -6.74
CA THR A 4 -4.34 1.53 -8.05
C THR A 4 -4.93 0.12 -7.93
N MET A 5 -4.92 -0.46 -6.72
CA MET A 5 -5.46 -1.79 -6.48
C MET A 5 -6.16 -1.89 -5.13
N VAL A 6 -7.14 -2.78 -5.06
CA VAL A 6 -7.89 -3.11 -3.83
C VAL A 6 -8.03 -4.61 -3.69
N TRP A 7 -7.92 -5.13 -2.48
CA TRP A 7 -8.34 -6.47 -2.11
C TRP A 7 -9.70 -6.30 -1.44
N PRO A 8 -10.79 -6.52 -2.19
CA PRO A 8 -12.13 -6.27 -1.67
C PRO A 8 -12.50 -7.33 -0.63
N ASN A 9 -13.22 -6.92 0.41
CA ASN A 9 -13.77 -7.82 1.43
C ASN A 9 -12.72 -8.76 2.07
N CYS A 10 -11.52 -8.26 2.35
CA CYS A 10 -10.47 -9.05 2.96
C CYS A 10 -10.88 -9.44 4.39
N ASP A 11 -10.98 -10.75 4.65
CA ASP A 11 -11.34 -11.33 5.94
C ASP A 11 -10.11 -11.80 6.73
N LYS A 12 -8.99 -12.07 6.04
CA LYS A 12 -7.72 -12.51 6.63
C LYS A 12 -6.50 -11.94 5.92
N PHE A 13 -5.56 -11.43 6.70
CA PHE A 13 -4.23 -11.06 6.20
C PHE A 13 -3.15 -11.50 7.20
N ASN A 14 -2.25 -12.38 6.75
CA ASN A 14 -1.07 -12.85 7.51
C ASN A 14 -1.44 -13.32 8.93
N ASP A 15 -2.38 -14.26 9.01
CA ASP A 15 -2.97 -14.87 10.23
C ASP A 15 -3.73 -13.91 11.17
N SER A 16 -3.84 -12.63 10.81
CA SER A 16 -4.67 -11.68 11.52
C SER A 16 -6.09 -11.70 10.94
N VAL A 17 -7.07 -11.99 11.79
CA VAL A 17 -8.49 -11.75 11.47
C VAL A 17 -8.66 -10.26 11.29
N ILE A 18 -9.00 -9.84 10.08
CA ILE A 18 -9.45 -8.47 9.84
C ILE A 18 -10.91 -8.46 10.24
N SER A 19 -11.34 -7.49 11.05
CA SER A 19 -12.76 -7.33 11.39
C SER A 19 -13.61 -7.38 10.11
N GLU A 20 -14.77 -8.03 10.19
CA GLU A 20 -15.68 -8.37 9.08
C GLU A 20 -15.52 -7.48 7.83
N HIS A 21 -15.12 -8.11 6.72
CA HIS A 21 -15.13 -7.57 5.34
C HIS A 21 -14.55 -6.15 5.18
N ASN A 22 -13.24 -6.03 5.38
CA ASN A 22 -12.54 -4.76 5.26
C ASN A 22 -11.64 -4.75 4.02
N ASP A 23 -11.75 -3.73 3.20
CA ASP A 23 -10.93 -3.60 2.00
C ASP A 23 -9.47 -3.30 2.39
N LEU A 24 -8.52 -3.96 1.74
CA LEU A 24 -7.11 -3.57 1.78
C LEU A 24 -6.73 -2.87 0.48
N PHE A 25 -6.20 -1.66 0.59
CA PHE A 25 -5.76 -0.87 -0.54
C PHE A 25 -4.25 -0.97 -0.72
N TRP A 26 -3.83 -1.14 -1.96
CA TRP A 26 -2.44 -0.98 -2.36
C TRP A 26 -2.13 0.50 -2.51
N VAL A 27 -1.34 1.04 -1.59
CA VAL A 27 -1.01 2.46 -1.51
C VAL A 27 0.46 2.67 -1.83
N GLU A 28 0.72 3.53 -2.81
CA GLU A 28 2.04 3.93 -3.26
C GLU A 28 2.31 5.39 -2.85
N CYS A 29 3.43 5.61 -2.17
CA CYS A 29 3.75 6.91 -1.59
C CYS A 29 5.22 7.27 -1.80
N PRO A 30 5.53 8.47 -2.29
CA PRO A 30 6.88 9.02 -2.16
C PRO A 30 7.33 9.04 -0.70
N LYS A 31 8.63 8.85 -0.45
CA LYS A 31 9.23 8.83 0.89
C LYS A 31 8.75 9.96 1.80
N GLU A 32 8.84 11.20 1.34
CA GLU A 32 8.47 12.37 2.14
C GLU A 32 6.98 12.36 2.52
N ILE A 33 6.13 11.88 1.61
CA ILE A 33 4.70 11.75 1.87
C ILE A 33 4.43 10.60 2.85
N ALA A 34 5.13 9.47 2.72
CA ALA A 34 4.98 8.34 3.63
C ALA A 34 5.37 8.71 5.07
N GLU A 35 6.51 9.40 5.24
CA GLU A 35 7.00 9.85 6.54
C GLU A 35 6.03 10.82 7.24
N ASN A 36 5.40 11.72 6.47
CA ASN A 36 4.48 12.71 7.03
C ASN A 36 3.04 12.21 7.19
N LYS A 37 2.56 11.34 6.29
CA LYS A 37 1.13 10.98 6.20
C LYS A 37 0.81 9.55 6.60
N VAL A 38 1.76 8.62 6.50
CA VAL A 38 1.54 7.19 6.80
C VAL A 38 2.15 6.80 8.14
N PHE A 39 3.42 7.17 8.38
CA PHE A 39 4.14 6.79 9.60
C PHE A 39 3.48 7.25 10.91
N PRO A 40 2.77 8.39 10.99
CA PRO A 40 2.05 8.76 12.21
C PRO A 40 1.00 7.73 12.68
N TYR A 41 0.51 6.89 11.76
CA TYR A 41 -0.46 5.82 12.06
C TYR A 41 0.22 4.48 12.38
N MET A 42 1.54 4.40 12.31
CA MET A 42 2.30 3.17 12.47
C MET A 42 3.03 3.10 13.82
N LYS A 43 3.22 1.88 14.33
CA LYS A 43 4.06 1.65 15.51
C LYS A 43 5.53 1.92 15.16
N LYS A 44 6.28 2.54 16.08
CA LYS A 44 7.71 2.85 15.91
C LYS A 44 8.56 1.64 15.44
N ARG A 45 8.25 0.44 15.95
CA ARG A 45 8.92 -0.80 15.55
C ARG A 45 8.71 -1.10 14.05
N THR A 46 7.46 -1.04 13.59
CA THR A 46 7.09 -1.27 12.18
C THR A 46 7.73 -0.22 11.28
N ILE A 47 7.79 1.05 11.70
CA ILE A 47 8.50 2.10 10.95
C ILE A 47 9.98 1.73 10.78
N LYS A 48 10.65 1.32 11.87
CA LYS A 48 12.07 0.92 11.81
C LYS A 48 12.31 -0.26 10.88
N GLU A 49 11.42 -1.25 10.88
CA GLU A 49 11.47 -2.39 9.97
C GLU A 49 11.25 -1.93 8.52
N THR A 50 10.25 -1.09 8.26
CA THR A 50 9.97 -0.48 6.94
C THR A 50 11.19 0.24 6.37
N LEU A 51 11.81 1.09 7.19
CA LEU A 51 13.01 1.85 6.81
C LEU A 51 14.20 0.95 6.50
N ARG A 52 14.33 -0.19 7.19
CA ARG A 52 15.39 -1.18 6.92
C ARG A 52 15.17 -1.88 5.58
N THR A 53 13.95 -2.33 5.33
CA THR A 53 13.58 -3.06 4.11
C THR A 53 13.71 -2.18 2.86
N VAL A 54 13.28 -0.92 2.91
CA VAL A 54 13.37 -0.01 1.75
C VAL A 54 14.80 0.48 1.51
N ARG A 55 15.62 0.61 2.56
CA ARG A 55 17.02 1.06 2.40
C ARG A 55 17.89 0.05 1.64
N THR A 56 17.47 -1.21 1.56
CA THR A 56 18.19 -2.28 0.85
C THR A 56 17.76 -2.44 -0.61
N GLU A 57 16.69 -1.78 -1.05
CA GLU A 57 16.10 -1.99 -2.37
C GLU A 57 15.93 -0.67 -3.12
N THR A 58 16.69 -0.47 -4.20
CA THR A 58 16.36 0.56 -5.20
C THR A 58 15.10 0.14 -5.93
N CYS A 59 14.03 0.92 -5.79
CA CYS A 59 12.75 0.65 -6.43
C CYS A 59 12.53 1.58 -7.63
N ASP A 60 12.15 0.99 -8.77
CA ASP A 60 11.63 1.71 -9.94
C ASP A 60 10.09 1.83 -9.82
N CYS A 61 9.58 2.85 -9.13
CA CYS A 61 8.16 3.18 -9.17
C CYS A 61 7.81 3.91 -10.48
N ASP A 62 6.71 3.58 -11.16
CA ASP A 62 6.29 4.31 -12.38
C ASP A 62 5.98 5.80 -12.11
N LEU A 63 5.77 6.21 -10.85
CA LEU A 63 5.78 7.62 -10.41
C LEU A 63 7.12 8.33 -10.72
N MET A 64 8.19 7.60 -11.00
CA MET A 64 9.51 8.13 -11.38
C MET A 64 9.56 8.68 -12.81
N LYS A 65 8.66 8.23 -13.70
CA LYS A 65 8.66 8.69 -15.10
C LYS A 65 8.12 10.11 -15.25
N GLU A 66 7.27 10.58 -14.34
CA GLU A 66 6.71 11.94 -14.40
C GLU A 66 7.61 13.01 -13.76
N HIS A 67 8.55 12.63 -12.88
CA HIS A 67 9.33 13.61 -12.08
C HIS A 67 10.85 13.57 -12.27
N GLY A 68 11.38 12.77 -13.20
CA GLY A 68 12.78 12.85 -13.65
C GLY A 68 13.86 12.52 -12.62
N ASN A 69 13.50 12.19 -11.38
CA ASN A 69 14.41 11.83 -10.29
C ASN A 69 13.99 10.51 -9.65
N ARG A 70 14.99 9.72 -9.22
CA ARG A 70 14.77 8.46 -8.49
C ARG A 70 14.23 8.75 -7.10
N VAL A 71 12.91 8.89 -6.97
CA VAL A 71 12.26 9.06 -5.67
C VAL A 71 12.00 7.68 -5.08
N ASN A 72 12.56 7.41 -3.90
CA ASN A 72 12.24 6.20 -3.16
C ASN A 72 10.73 6.18 -2.84
N CYS A 73 10.02 5.20 -3.38
CA CYS A 73 8.61 4.95 -3.09
C CYS A 73 8.47 3.90 -1.98
N TYR A 74 7.53 4.13 -1.06
CA TYR A 74 7.05 3.10 -0.13
C TYR A 74 5.73 2.53 -0.64
N TYR A 75 5.56 1.24 -0.41
CA TYR A 75 4.36 0.49 -0.76
C TYR A 75 3.73 -0.04 0.51
N PHE A 76 2.41 0.06 0.59
CA PHE A 76 1.65 -0.40 1.74
C PHE A 76 0.39 -1.14 1.32
N LEU A 77 0.02 -2.14 2.10
CA LEU A 77 -1.37 -2.59 2.20
C LEU A 77 -2.01 -1.90 3.40
N ILE A 78 -3.05 -1.11 3.14
CA ILE A 78 -3.73 -0.31 4.16
C ILE A 78 -5.21 -0.69 4.21
N SER A 79 -5.71 -1.06 5.39
CA SER A 79 -7.13 -1.31 5.56
C SER A 79 -7.94 -0.01 5.56
N ARG A 80 -9.20 -0.09 5.11
CA ARG A 80 -10.14 1.05 5.08
C ARG A 80 -10.24 1.77 6.43
N ASP A 81 -10.21 1.01 7.52
CA ASP A 81 -10.30 1.51 8.90
C ASP A 81 -8.94 1.90 9.51
N LEU A 82 -7.85 1.84 8.73
CA LEU A 82 -6.47 2.15 9.12
C LEU A 82 -5.90 1.29 10.26
N LYS A 83 -6.59 0.22 10.67
CA LYS A 83 -6.08 -0.71 11.71
C LYS A 83 -4.92 -1.56 11.20
N ILE A 84 -4.85 -1.77 9.89
CA ILE A 84 -3.80 -2.51 9.22
C ILE A 84 -3.06 -1.55 8.31
N ILE A 85 -1.78 -1.36 8.59
CA ILE A 85 -0.83 -0.66 7.72
C ILE A 85 0.39 -1.55 7.63
N LYS A 86 0.47 -2.30 6.54
CA LYS A 86 1.55 -3.26 6.30
C LYS A 86 2.48 -2.71 5.21
N PRO A 87 3.77 -2.51 5.51
CA PRO A 87 4.77 -2.23 4.48
C PRO A 87 4.95 -3.43 3.56
N MET A 88 5.01 -3.17 2.27
CA MET A 88 5.17 -4.18 1.22
C MET A 88 6.39 -3.88 0.36
N LEU A 89 6.90 -4.92 -0.30
CA LEU A 89 7.92 -4.79 -1.33
C LEU A 89 7.26 -4.42 -2.66
N TRP A 90 7.96 -3.65 -3.49
CA TRP A 90 7.44 -3.17 -4.77
C TRP A 90 7.04 -4.30 -5.72
N PHE A 91 7.79 -5.41 -5.70
CA PHE A 91 7.56 -6.58 -6.54
C PHE A 91 6.53 -7.55 -5.95
N TYR A 92 5.89 -7.22 -4.82
CA TYR A 92 4.90 -8.08 -4.17
C TYR A 92 3.80 -8.51 -5.16
N LEU A 93 3.31 -7.56 -5.96
CA LEU A 93 2.30 -7.80 -7.00
C LEU A 93 2.75 -8.82 -8.05
N SER A 94 4.06 -8.89 -8.33
CA SER A 94 4.67 -9.79 -9.32
C SER A 94 5.15 -11.11 -8.73
N SER A 95 5.19 -11.25 -7.40
CA SER A 95 5.83 -12.39 -6.71
C SER A 95 4.96 -13.64 -6.57
N HIS A 96 3.75 -13.65 -7.13
CA HIS A 96 2.75 -14.72 -6.94
C HIS A 96 2.49 -15.58 -8.19
N ASP A 97 3.51 -15.77 -9.03
CA ASP A 97 3.45 -16.65 -10.21
C ASP A 97 3.48 -18.16 -9.92
N VAL A 98 3.58 -18.57 -8.65
CA VAL A 98 3.58 -20.01 -8.29
C VAL A 98 2.26 -20.37 -7.60
N ASN A 99 1.21 -20.58 -8.40
CA ASN A 99 -0.07 -21.26 -8.05
C ASN A 99 -1.27 -20.45 -7.49
N GLY A 100 -1.35 -19.12 -7.54
CA GLY A 100 -2.49 -18.43 -6.93
C GLY A 100 -2.89 -17.12 -7.61
N LYS A 101 -4.18 -16.95 -7.89
CA LYS A 101 -4.74 -15.65 -8.25
C LYS A 101 -4.45 -14.66 -7.12
N HIS A 102 -3.73 -13.58 -7.41
CA HIS A 102 -3.55 -12.49 -6.45
C HIS A 102 -4.94 -11.92 -6.09
N PRO A 103 -5.26 -11.72 -4.80
CA PRO A 103 -6.57 -11.22 -4.40
C PRO A 103 -6.81 -9.73 -4.68
N LEU A 104 -5.75 -9.01 -5.10
CA LEU A 104 -5.85 -7.60 -5.47
C LEU A 104 -6.50 -7.49 -6.84
N ARG A 105 -7.43 -6.56 -6.96
CA ARG A 105 -8.11 -6.18 -8.19
C ARG A 105 -7.67 -4.77 -8.56
N LYS A 106 -7.50 -4.52 -9.85
CA LYS A 106 -7.21 -3.18 -10.35
C LYS A 106 -8.45 -2.30 -10.16
N ILE A 107 -8.20 -1.05 -9.82
CA ILE A 107 -9.22 -0.01 -9.74
C ILE A 107 -8.77 1.19 -10.56
N GLU A 108 -9.71 2.08 -10.88
CA GLU A 108 -9.36 3.40 -11.37
C GLU A 108 -8.37 4.08 -10.43
N GLU A 109 -7.34 4.73 -10.99
CA GLU A 109 -6.29 5.35 -10.20
C GLU A 109 -6.85 6.50 -9.36
N VAL A 110 -6.62 6.44 -8.06
CA VAL A 110 -7.06 7.49 -7.13
C VAL A 110 -5.87 8.11 -6.41
N HIS A 111 -5.84 9.44 -6.44
CA HIS A 111 -4.90 10.24 -5.67
C HIS A 111 -5.53 10.65 -4.34
N LEU A 112 -4.86 10.28 -3.25
CA LEU A 112 -5.27 10.60 -1.89
C LEU A 112 -4.36 11.64 -1.26
N ASP A 113 -4.97 12.66 -0.66
CA ASP A 113 -4.31 13.65 0.16
C ASP A 113 -4.16 13.18 1.60
N SER A 114 -5.10 12.40 2.11
CA SER A 114 -5.09 11.87 3.48
C SER A 114 -5.41 10.38 3.50
N LEU A 115 -4.81 9.63 4.43
CA LEU A 115 -5.17 8.22 4.61
C LEU A 115 -6.63 8.05 5.07
N LYS A 116 -7.20 9.06 5.73
CA LYS A 116 -8.60 9.03 6.15
C LYS A 116 -9.57 8.96 4.95
N ASP A 117 -9.13 9.40 3.78
CA ASP A 117 -9.94 9.41 2.56
C ASP A 117 -10.23 7.97 2.06
N LEU A 118 -9.41 6.99 2.46
CA LEU A 118 -9.66 5.56 2.20
C LEU A 118 -11.02 5.10 2.73
N SER A 119 -11.47 5.66 3.86
CA SER A 119 -12.77 5.29 4.46
C SER A 119 -13.95 5.56 3.51
N SER A 120 -13.84 6.60 2.69
CA SER A 120 -14.88 7.07 1.78
C SER A 120 -14.66 6.63 0.33
N LEU A 121 -13.56 5.92 0.06
CA LEU A 121 -13.20 5.49 -1.27
C LEU A 121 -14.19 4.44 -1.78
N ASN A 122 -14.84 4.67 -2.91
CA ASN A 122 -15.67 3.68 -3.57
C ASN A 122 -14.91 3.13 -4.80
N PRO A 123 -14.13 2.05 -4.66
CA PRO A 123 -13.28 1.57 -5.73
C PRO A 123 -14.11 1.09 -6.94
N VAL A 124 -13.84 1.67 -8.11
CA VAL A 124 -14.40 1.21 -9.39
C VAL A 124 -13.42 0.21 -10.00
N LEU A 125 -13.84 -1.06 -10.11
CA LEU A 125 -13.05 -2.13 -10.72
C LEU A 125 -12.94 -1.93 -12.24
N ILE A 126 -11.76 -2.22 -12.80
CA ILE A 126 -11.43 -2.15 -14.23
C ILE A 126 -10.89 -3.48 -14.76
#